data_AF-A0A7S1WAX9-F1
#
_entry.id   AF-A0A7S1WAX9-F1
#
_cell.length_a   1.000
_cell.length_b   1.000
_cell.length_c   1.000
_cell.angle_alpha   90.00
_cell.angle_beta   90.00
_cell.angle_gamma   90.00
#
_symmetry.space_group_name_H-M   'P 1'
#
loop_
_entity.id
_entity.type
_entity.pdbx_description
1 polymer ?
#
loop_
_entity_poly.entity_id
_entity_poly.type
_entity_poly.pdbx_seq_one_letter_code
_entity_poly.pdbx_strand_id
1 'polypeptide(L)'
;WYMPARYYTKRVALAAGQRLTMVVLDTNPCIAAYRSSDASGWDPCSSEWPTCDPIKEGECRFHENIVSQDCDAQHAWLREQLGSVDRSDWLLVVGHHPADEIDVRDFLSVVQGHGFDLYLNGHVHDLEHYAIDGNGAYVTSGAGGMVHTEDQDNDPRCKVGDAGFLGAFERRSEMIFKETTAGFTLHTFSEDFATLRTDFYSYTGEVLHNFTISKGKPSPAPPPGPGPAPGPPAKCGGAGAWPCASGCTYVHKASERKCSVEGHGCFDCSALPPGCPECGGSTAEITV
;
A
#
# COMPACT_ATOMS: atom_id res chain seq x y z
N TRP A 1 10.18 -25.03 -8.81
CA TRP A 1 10.36 -23.59 -8.94
C TRP A 1 10.73 -23.26 -10.37
N TYR A 2 9.99 -22.37 -11.03
CA TYR A 2 10.28 -21.90 -12.39
C TYR A 2 10.32 -20.37 -12.36
N MET A 3 11.51 -19.81 -12.50
CA MET A 3 11.77 -18.37 -12.47
C MET A 3 12.67 -18.05 -13.68
N PRO A 4 12.08 -17.78 -14.86
CA PRO A 4 12.82 -17.69 -16.12
C PRO A 4 13.65 -16.41 -16.25
N ALA A 5 13.27 -15.37 -15.51
CA ALA A 5 13.97 -14.10 -15.39
C ALA A 5 13.58 -13.45 -14.05
N ARG A 6 14.20 -12.31 -13.73
CA ARG A 6 13.90 -11.55 -12.49
C ARG A 6 12.49 -11.00 -12.49
N TYR A 7 12.08 -10.43 -13.62
CA TYR A 7 10.71 -10.06 -13.94
C TYR A 7 10.34 -10.68 -15.29
N TYR A 8 9.10 -11.14 -15.43
CA TYR A 8 8.65 -11.88 -16.61
C TYR A 8 7.13 -11.91 -16.70
N THR A 9 6.62 -12.19 -17.92
CA THR A 9 5.21 -12.46 -18.15
C THR A 9 5.00 -13.95 -18.36
N LYS A 10 3.95 -14.52 -17.76
CA LYS A 10 3.54 -15.91 -17.95
C LYS A 10 2.06 -15.98 -18.29
N ARG A 11 1.76 -16.43 -19.51
CA ARG A 11 0.40 -16.68 -19.96
C ARG A 11 0.07 -18.15 -19.81
N VAL A 12 -1.01 -18.46 -19.10
CA VAL A 12 -1.46 -19.81 -18.75
C VAL A 12 -2.82 -20.05 -19.40
N ALA A 13 -2.95 -21.19 -20.09
CA ALA A 13 -4.25 -21.64 -20.59
C ALA A 13 -5.09 -22.17 -19.44
N LEU A 14 -6.32 -21.69 -19.35
CA LEU A 14 -7.37 -22.24 -18.49
C LEU A 14 -8.29 -23.14 -19.35
N ALA A 15 -9.41 -23.59 -18.79
CA ALA A 15 -10.42 -24.32 -19.56
C ALA A 15 -11.30 -23.36 -20.40
N ALA A 16 -12.11 -23.93 -21.30
CA ALA A 16 -13.07 -23.19 -22.14
C ALA A 16 -12.47 -22.02 -22.95
N GLY A 17 -11.19 -22.12 -23.36
CA GLY A 17 -10.49 -21.08 -24.12
C GLY A 17 -10.10 -19.84 -23.31
N GLN A 18 -10.41 -19.82 -22.01
CA GLN A 18 -10.01 -18.75 -21.09
C GLN A 18 -8.51 -18.83 -20.80
N ARG A 19 -7.95 -17.68 -20.39
CA ARG A 19 -6.54 -17.54 -20.10
C ARG A 19 -6.30 -16.63 -18.92
N LEU A 20 -5.18 -16.86 -18.24
CA LEU A 20 -4.63 -16.03 -17.18
C LEU A 20 -3.26 -15.55 -17.64
N THR A 21 -3.04 -14.24 -17.63
CA THR A 21 -1.71 -13.65 -17.77
C THR A 21 -1.25 -13.16 -16.40
N MET A 22 -0.07 -13.62 -16.00
CA MET A 22 0.65 -13.12 -14.83
C MET A 22 1.79 -12.24 -15.29
N VAL A 23 1.86 -11.01 -14.76
CA VAL A 23 3.03 -10.13 -14.90
C VAL A 23 3.76 -10.14 -13.56
N VAL A 24 4.94 -10.73 -13.52
CA VAL A 24 5.74 -10.89 -12.30
C VAL A 24 6.85 -9.84 -12.30
N LEU A 25 6.91 -9.05 -11.24
CA LEU A 25 7.83 -7.93 -11.03
C LEU A 25 8.94 -8.31 -10.06
N ASP A 26 10.15 -7.82 -10.32
CA ASP A 26 11.21 -7.74 -9.31
C ASP A 26 11.13 -6.36 -8.65
N THR A 27 10.44 -6.31 -7.51
CA THR A 27 10.17 -5.03 -6.83
C THR A 27 11.37 -4.47 -6.09
N ASN A 28 12.36 -5.30 -5.68
CA ASN A 28 13.45 -4.87 -4.80
C ASN A 28 14.33 -3.76 -5.41
N PRO A 29 14.73 -3.81 -6.70
CA PRO A 29 15.43 -2.72 -7.39
C PRO A 29 14.71 -1.38 -7.41
N CYS A 30 13.41 -1.38 -7.12
CA CYS A 30 12.51 -0.23 -7.22
C CYS A 30 12.06 0.31 -5.85
N ILE A 31 12.75 -0.09 -4.77
CA ILE A 31 12.59 0.48 -3.43
C ILE A 31 13.77 1.43 -3.14
N ALA A 32 13.50 2.70 -2.85
CA ALA A 32 14.50 3.74 -2.70
C ALA A 32 15.38 3.51 -1.48
N ALA A 33 14.80 3.00 -0.37
CA ALA A 33 15.55 2.61 0.82
C ALA A 33 16.62 1.55 0.50
N TYR A 34 16.31 0.55 -0.34
CA TYR A 34 17.27 -0.50 -0.72
C TYR A 34 18.39 0.01 -1.64
N ARG A 35 18.11 1.08 -2.39
CA ARG A 35 19.08 1.76 -3.26
C ARG A 35 19.91 2.82 -2.53
N SER A 36 19.51 3.22 -1.33
CA SER A 36 20.23 4.20 -0.51
C SER A 36 21.58 3.63 -0.08
N SER A 37 22.58 4.50 0.11
CA SER A 37 23.84 4.11 0.76
C SER A 37 23.70 3.91 2.27
N ASP A 38 22.55 4.28 2.85
CA ASP A 38 22.22 4.03 4.25
C ASP A 38 21.72 2.60 4.43
N ALA A 39 22.55 1.76 5.04
CA ALA A 39 22.24 0.36 5.26
C ALA A 39 21.14 0.12 6.29
N SER A 40 20.73 1.11 7.09
CA SER A 40 19.66 0.91 8.08
C SER A 40 18.30 0.57 7.44
N GLY A 41 18.08 0.98 6.20
CA GLY A 41 16.86 0.71 5.44
C GLY A 41 16.93 -0.50 4.50
N TRP A 42 18.00 -1.28 4.53
CA TRP A 42 18.12 -2.47 3.68
C TRP A 42 17.46 -3.67 4.36
N ASP A 43 16.59 -4.38 3.66
CA ASP A 43 15.99 -5.64 4.13
C ASP A 43 16.27 -6.73 3.08
N PRO A 44 16.92 -7.86 3.43
CA PRO A 44 17.18 -8.35 4.79
C PRO A 44 18.49 -7.88 5.43
N CYS A 45 19.32 -7.13 4.71
CA CYS A 45 20.70 -6.89 5.12
C CYS A 45 20.93 -5.52 5.72
N SER A 46 20.15 -5.20 6.75
CA SER A 46 20.24 -3.91 7.43
C SER A 46 21.55 -3.80 8.20
N SER A 47 21.82 -2.64 8.80
CA SER A 47 22.94 -2.49 9.75
C SER A 47 22.86 -3.45 10.94
N GLU A 48 21.67 -3.95 11.28
CA GLU A 48 21.44 -4.93 12.33
C GLU A 48 21.78 -6.36 11.87
N TRP A 49 21.59 -6.64 10.58
CA TRP A 49 21.81 -7.96 9.95
C TRP A 49 22.80 -7.88 8.77
N PRO A 50 24.07 -7.46 8.98
CA PRO A 50 25.00 -7.15 7.89
C PRO A 50 25.56 -8.38 7.16
N THR A 51 25.25 -9.59 7.63
CA THR A 51 25.76 -10.86 7.10
C THR A 51 24.62 -11.84 6.90
N CYS A 52 24.80 -12.83 6.04
CA CYS A 52 23.77 -13.83 5.73
C CYS A 52 23.57 -14.91 6.82
N ASP A 53 23.98 -14.67 8.07
CA ASP A 53 23.88 -15.66 9.16
C ASP A 53 22.43 -16.12 9.39
N PRO A 54 22.18 -17.42 9.67
CA PRO A 54 23.17 -18.48 9.95
C PRO A 54 23.80 -19.12 8.69
N ILE A 55 23.45 -18.62 7.50
CA ILE A 55 24.01 -19.10 6.24
C ILE A 55 25.39 -18.46 6.04
N LYS A 56 26.45 -19.26 6.06
CA LYS A 56 27.83 -18.79 5.90
C LYS A 56 28.16 -18.44 4.44
N GLU A 57 27.54 -17.40 3.92
CA GLU A 57 27.76 -16.86 2.57
C GLU A 57 28.63 -15.60 2.55
N GLY A 58 29.04 -15.11 3.72
CA GLY A 58 29.91 -13.94 3.87
C GLY A 58 29.14 -12.63 4.03
N GLU A 59 29.74 -11.54 3.58
CA GLU A 59 29.11 -10.21 3.59
C GLU A 59 27.88 -10.20 2.69
N CYS A 60 26.79 -9.61 3.18
CA CYS A 60 25.59 -9.56 2.39
C CYS A 60 25.74 -8.60 1.20
N ARG A 61 25.73 -9.16 -0.02
CA ARG A 61 25.85 -8.38 -1.27
C ARG A 61 24.50 -7.82 -1.77
N PHE A 62 23.53 -7.65 -0.88
CA PHE A 62 22.18 -7.22 -1.23
C PHE A 62 22.19 -5.88 -1.96
N HIS A 63 22.75 -4.84 -1.35
CA HIS A 63 22.77 -3.50 -1.94
C HIS A 63 23.47 -3.46 -3.30
N GLU A 64 24.64 -4.12 -3.44
CA GLU A 64 25.35 -4.22 -4.72
C GLU A 64 24.48 -4.85 -5.81
N ASN A 65 23.75 -5.92 -5.47
CA ASN A 65 22.81 -6.56 -6.39
C ASN A 65 21.63 -5.65 -6.72
N ILE A 66 21.13 -4.85 -5.77
CA ILE A 66 20.04 -3.89 -5.99
C ILE A 66 20.48 -2.76 -6.94
N VAL A 67 21.62 -2.12 -6.69
CA VAL A 67 22.10 -1.00 -7.53
C VAL A 67 22.58 -1.43 -8.90
N SER A 68 22.95 -2.71 -9.08
CA SER A 68 23.26 -3.28 -10.39
C SER A 68 22.05 -3.37 -11.33
N GLN A 69 20.84 -3.13 -10.82
CA GLN A 69 19.58 -3.27 -11.53
C GLN A 69 18.96 -1.94 -11.90
N ASP A 70 18.32 -1.95 -13.07
CA ASP A 70 17.68 -0.79 -13.66
C ASP A 70 16.17 -0.84 -13.47
N CYS A 71 15.67 -0.05 -12.52
CA CYS A 71 14.24 0.10 -12.25
C CYS A 71 13.50 0.80 -13.41
N ASP A 72 14.16 1.71 -14.13
CA ASP A 72 13.56 2.45 -15.25
C ASP A 72 13.33 1.51 -16.43
N ALA A 73 14.28 0.63 -16.71
CA ALA A 73 14.12 -0.41 -17.72
C ALA A 73 12.94 -1.34 -17.41
N GLN A 74 12.81 -1.79 -16.15
CA GLN A 74 11.68 -2.63 -15.75
C GLN A 74 10.34 -1.87 -15.83
N HIS A 75 10.31 -0.59 -15.46
CA HIS A 75 9.11 0.23 -15.56
C HIS A 75 8.65 0.45 -17.01
N ALA A 76 9.60 0.67 -17.92
CA ALA A 76 9.31 0.75 -19.35
C ALA A 76 8.83 -0.59 -19.92
N TRP A 77 9.51 -1.68 -19.56
CA TRP A 77 9.11 -3.04 -19.92
C TRP A 77 7.69 -3.37 -19.46
N LEU A 78 7.32 -3.01 -18.22
CA LEU A 78 5.99 -3.25 -17.70
C LEU A 78 4.89 -2.62 -18.58
N ARG A 79 5.09 -1.37 -19.02
CA ARG A 79 4.13 -0.69 -19.91
C ARG A 79 3.95 -1.42 -21.23
N GLU A 80 5.04 -1.91 -21.82
CA GLU A 80 5.02 -2.71 -23.05
C GLU A 80 4.26 -4.03 -22.82
N GLN A 81 4.58 -4.75 -21.74
CA GLN A 81 3.95 -6.04 -21.46
C GLN A 81 2.46 -5.89 -21.21
N LEU A 82 2.05 -4.92 -20.39
CA LEU A 82 0.62 -4.64 -20.16
C LEU A 82 -0.10 -4.32 -21.47
N GLY A 83 0.50 -3.50 -22.34
CA GLY A 83 -0.06 -3.21 -23.67
C GLY A 83 -0.21 -4.43 -24.60
N SER A 84 0.53 -5.50 -24.34
CA SER A 84 0.45 -6.77 -25.09
C SER A 84 -0.54 -7.79 -24.50
N VAL A 85 -1.07 -7.53 -23.30
CA VAL A 85 -2.02 -8.44 -22.65
C VAL A 85 -3.35 -8.41 -23.40
N ASP A 86 -3.83 -9.60 -23.77
CA ASP A 86 -5.15 -9.77 -24.35
C ASP A 86 -6.21 -9.37 -23.31
N ARG A 87 -7.10 -8.44 -23.67
CA ARG A 87 -8.15 -7.93 -22.77
C ARG A 87 -9.15 -9.00 -22.33
N SER A 88 -9.17 -10.15 -23.01
CA SER A 88 -9.96 -11.31 -22.61
C SER A 88 -9.26 -12.22 -21.59
N ASP A 89 -7.97 -12.01 -21.29
CA ASP A 89 -7.28 -12.74 -20.23
C ASP A 89 -7.67 -12.17 -18.85
N TRP A 90 -7.64 -13.03 -17.83
CA TRP A 90 -7.47 -12.56 -16.46
C TRP A 90 -6.05 -11.99 -16.30
N LEU A 91 -5.87 -10.88 -15.61
CA LEU A 91 -4.58 -10.25 -15.38
C LEU A 91 -4.25 -10.20 -13.89
N LEU A 92 -3.26 -10.99 -13.50
CA LEU A 92 -2.63 -10.94 -12.18
C LEU A 92 -1.29 -10.21 -12.28
N VAL A 93 -1.05 -9.28 -11.38
CA VAL A 93 0.26 -8.65 -11.19
C VAL A 93 0.85 -9.16 -9.88
N VAL A 94 2.12 -9.56 -9.89
CA VAL A 94 2.78 -10.19 -8.74
C VAL A 94 4.06 -9.43 -8.44
N GLY A 95 4.26 -9.03 -7.18
CA GLY A 95 5.49 -8.41 -6.68
C GLY A 95 5.87 -8.99 -5.33
N HIS A 96 7.05 -8.66 -4.81
CA HIS A 96 7.39 -9.03 -3.43
C HIS A 96 6.74 -8.07 -2.44
N HIS A 97 6.84 -6.76 -2.68
CA HIS A 97 6.32 -5.70 -1.81
C HIS A 97 4.84 -5.37 -2.11
N PRO A 98 4.09 -4.83 -1.12
CA PRO A 98 2.86 -4.11 -1.37
C PRO A 98 3.02 -3.08 -2.49
N ALA A 99 1.98 -2.88 -3.30
CA ALA A 99 2.11 -2.13 -4.55
C ALA A 99 2.43 -0.64 -4.34
N ASP A 100 1.99 -0.08 -3.21
CA ASP A 100 2.20 1.31 -2.78
C ASP A 100 3.55 1.57 -2.10
N GLU A 101 4.36 0.53 -1.89
CA GLU A 101 5.74 0.67 -1.39
C GLU A 101 6.77 0.86 -2.52
N ILE A 102 6.40 0.59 -3.77
CA ILE A 102 7.29 0.77 -4.91
C ILE A 102 7.43 2.27 -5.21
N ASP A 103 8.58 2.86 -4.89
CA ASP A 103 8.74 4.32 -4.76
C ASP A 103 9.82 4.95 -5.66
N VAL A 104 10.66 4.15 -6.33
CA VAL A 104 11.64 4.68 -7.30
C VAL A 104 10.95 5.16 -8.59
N ARG A 105 9.87 4.46 -8.97
CA ARG A 105 8.97 4.81 -10.09
C ARG A 105 7.55 4.43 -9.74
N ASP A 106 6.60 5.12 -10.36
CA ASP A 106 5.17 4.89 -10.14
C ASP A 106 4.67 3.69 -10.96
N PHE A 107 4.97 2.47 -10.47
CA PHE A 107 4.46 1.22 -11.05
C PHE A 107 2.95 1.11 -10.88
N LEU A 108 2.43 1.60 -9.75
CA LEU A 108 1.02 1.48 -9.41
C LEU A 108 0.12 2.22 -10.40
N SER A 109 0.43 3.45 -10.80
CA SER A 109 -0.33 4.17 -11.83
C SER A 109 -0.34 3.44 -13.17
N VAL A 110 0.75 2.77 -13.53
CA VAL A 110 0.84 1.99 -14.78
C VAL A 110 -0.09 0.79 -14.73
N VAL A 111 -0.08 0.05 -13.62
CA VAL A 111 -0.92 -1.13 -13.40
C VAL A 111 -2.40 -0.74 -13.31
N GLN A 112 -2.74 0.24 -12.47
CA GLN A 112 -4.11 0.74 -12.34
C GLN A 112 -4.64 1.37 -13.63
N GLY A 113 -3.82 2.15 -14.34
CA GLY A 113 -4.20 2.80 -15.59
C GLY A 113 -4.46 1.82 -16.72
N HIS A 114 -3.78 0.67 -16.75
CA HIS A 114 -4.14 -0.42 -17.65
C HIS A 114 -5.40 -1.17 -17.19
N GLY A 115 -5.58 -1.32 -15.89
CA GLY A 115 -6.53 -2.23 -15.26
C GLY A 115 -5.91 -3.60 -15.03
N PHE A 116 -6.23 -4.20 -13.90
CA PHE A 116 -5.78 -5.53 -13.48
C PHE A 116 -6.89 -6.16 -12.63
N ASP A 117 -6.88 -7.48 -12.49
CA ASP A 117 -7.89 -8.18 -11.69
C ASP A 117 -7.43 -8.38 -10.24
N LEU A 118 -6.15 -8.73 -10.03
CA LEU A 118 -5.60 -8.99 -8.70
C LEU A 118 -4.10 -8.66 -8.62
N TYR A 119 -3.68 -7.95 -7.58
CA TYR A 119 -2.27 -7.76 -7.25
C TYR A 119 -1.91 -8.66 -6.07
N LEU A 120 -0.84 -9.43 -6.20
CA LEU A 120 -0.36 -10.37 -5.18
C LEU A 120 1.03 -9.95 -4.69
N ASN A 121 1.21 -9.90 -3.37
CA ASN A 121 2.50 -9.69 -2.73
C ASN A 121 2.73 -10.56 -1.49
N GLY A 122 3.93 -10.42 -0.94
CA GLY A 122 4.32 -10.86 0.40
C GLY A 122 5.00 -9.70 1.12
N HIS A 123 6.27 -9.87 1.46
CA HIS A 123 7.13 -8.90 2.18
C HIS A 123 6.66 -8.66 3.61
N VAL A 124 5.47 -8.12 3.80
CA VAL A 124 4.86 -7.99 5.12
C VAL A 124 4.48 -9.38 5.62
N HIS A 125 5.00 -9.80 6.78
CA HIS A 125 4.78 -11.15 7.31
C HIS A 125 3.40 -11.33 7.96
N ASP A 126 2.33 -11.08 7.21
CA ASP A 126 0.94 -11.28 7.62
C ASP A 126 0.05 -11.63 6.41
N LEU A 127 -1.24 -11.65 6.65
CA LEU A 127 -2.28 -11.87 5.65
C LEU A 127 -3.12 -10.60 5.51
N GLU A 128 -3.21 -10.04 4.31
CA GLU A 128 -3.91 -8.78 4.09
C GLU A 128 -4.78 -8.80 2.82
N HIS A 129 -5.93 -8.14 2.91
CA HIS A 129 -6.73 -7.70 1.78
C HIS A 129 -6.91 -6.18 1.90
N TYR A 130 -6.48 -5.45 0.88
CA TYR A 130 -6.57 -3.99 0.84
C TYR A 130 -7.01 -3.50 -0.53
N ALA A 131 -7.40 -2.22 -0.56
CA ALA A 131 -7.62 -1.45 -1.77
C ALA A 131 -6.74 -0.20 -1.74
N ILE A 132 -6.29 0.25 -2.92
CA ILE A 132 -5.57 1.52 -3.07
C ILE A 132 -6.41 2.43 -3.95
N ASP A 133 -6.60 3.67 -3.51
CA ASP A 133 -7.44 4.68 -4.15
C ASP A 133 -8.90 4.24 -4.33
N GLY A 134 -9.38 3.32 -3.47
CA GLY A 134 -10.73 2.75 -3.55
C GLY A 134 -10.96 1.86 -4.77
N ASN A 135 -9.90 1.36 -5.41
CA ASN A 135 -9.96 0.53 -6.60
C ASN A 135 -9.05 -0.70 -6.48
N GLY A 136 -9.34 -1.74 -7.27
CA GLY A 136 -8.53 -2.96 -7.36
C GLY A 136 -8.69 -3.88 -6.15
N ALA A 137 -8.10 -5.07 -6.27
CA ALA A 137 -7.96 -6.02 -5.19
C ALA A 137 -6.47 -6.32 -5.00
N TYR A 138 -5.96 -6.05 -3.80
CA TYR A 138 -4.57 -6.32 -3.44
C TYR A 138 -4.55 -7.30 -2.27
N VAL A 139 -3.63 -8.26 -2.36
CA VAL A 139 -3.55 -9.35 -1.41
C VAL A 139 -2.09 -9.56 -0.99
N THR A 140 -1.84 -9.41 0.30
CA THR A 140 -0.60 -9.86 0.94
C THR A 140 -0.80 -11.29 1.43
N SER A 141 0.05 -12.20 0.96
CA SER A 141 0.18 -13.57 1.45
C SER A 141 1.60 -13.82 1.97
N GLY A 142 2.06 -12.99 2.91
CA GLY A 142 3.43 -13.03 3.44
C GLY A 142 3.59 -13.90 4.70
N ALA A 143 2.51 -14.44 5.25
CA ALA A 143 2.52 -15.25 6.48
C ALA A 143 2.96 -16.72 6.31
N GLY A 144 3.82 -17.04 5.33
CA GLY A 144 4.32 -18.41 5.11
C GLY A 144 5.25 -18.93 6.22
N GLY A 145 5.78 -18.01 7.04
CA GLY A 145 6.64 -18.23 8.20
C GLY A 145 7.00 -16.87 8.81
N MET A 146 7.61 -16.86 10.01
CA MET A 146 8.12 -15.62 10.64
C MET A 146 7.07 -14.48 10.72
N VAL A 147 5.82 -14.84 11.05
CA VAL A 147 4.64 -13.94 11.03
C VAL A 147 4.74 -12.76 12.01
N HIS A 148 5.70 -12.82 12.91
CA HIS A 148 6.04 -11.69 13.78
C HIS A 148 7.56 -11.65 13.93
N THR A 149 8.15 -10.54 13.57
CA THR A 149 9.61 -10.35 13.52
C THR A 149 10.00 -8.99 14.08
N GLU A 150 11.23 -8.88 14.57
CA GLU A 150 11.74 -7.68 15.25
C GLU A 150 11.83 -6.46 14.32
N ASP A 151 12.05 -6.68 13.02
CA ASP A 151 11.96 -5.65 11.99
C ASP A 151 10.55 -5.07 11.88
N GLN A 152 9.50 -5.89 11.97
CA GLN A 152 8.11 -5.40 11.98
C GLN A 152 7.78 -4.58 13.24
N ASP A 153 8.38 -4.93 14.38
CA ASP A 153 8.26 -4.13 15.61
C ASP A 153 8.95 -2.78 15.51
N ASN A 154 9.87 -2.59 14.57
CA ASN A 154 10.57 -1.32 14.35
C ASN A 154 10.04 -0.56 13.14
N ASP A 155 9.32 -1.24 12.26
CA ASP A 155 8.72 -0.65 11.09
C ASP A 155 7.51 0.23 11.46
N PRO A 156 7.61 1.56 11.29
CA PRO A 156 6.48 2.44 11.54
C PRO A 156 5.27 2.12 10.65
N ARG A 157 5.45 1.44 9.50
CA ARG A 157 4.36 0.96 8.61
C ARG A 157 3.53 -0.13 9.26
N CYS A 158 4.17 -1.09 9.92
CA CYS A 158 3.51 -2.20 10.61
C CYS A 158 2.80 -1.76 11.90
N LYS A 159 3.20 -0.60 12.46
CA LYS A 159 2.56 0.00 13.65
C LYS A 159 1.29 0.76 13.36
N VAL A 160 0.98 1.07 12.09
CA VAL A 160 -0.19 1.87 11.77
C VAL A 160 -1.42 0.99 11.66
N GLY A 161 -2.14 0.86 12.77
CA GLY A 161 -3.55 0.50 12.74
C GLY A 161 -4.33 1.63 12.05
N ASP A 162 -5.04 1.30 10.98
CA ASP A 162 -6.08 2.09 10.29
C ASP A 162 -5.70 3.44 9.65
N ALA A 163 -4.50 3.99 9.84
CA ALA A 163 -4.08 5.21 9.14
C ALA A 163 -3.17 4.88 7.94
N GLY A 164 -3.68 5.09 6.73
CA GLY A 164 -2.98 4.77 5.48
C GLY A 164 -1.52 5.24 5.46
N PHE A 165 -0.62 4.33 5.10
CA PHE A 165 0.76 4.66 4.80
C PHE A 165 0.80 5.63 3.61
N LEU A 166 1.46 6.77 3.79
CA LEU A 166 1.71 7.71 2.70
C LEU A 166 3.02 7.32 2.02
N GLY A 167 2.95 6.45 1.01
CA GLY A 167 4.07 6.19 0.12
C GLY A 167 4.49 7.45 -0.66
N ALA A 168 5.62 7.38 -1.37
CA ALA A 168 6.20 8.52 -2.11
C ALA A 168 5.24 9.17 -3.13
N PHE A 169 4.16 8.50 -3.49
CA PHE A 169 3.15 8.94 -4.48
C PHE A 169 1.80 9.33 -3.87
N GLU A 170 1.71 9.64 -2.57
CA GLU A 170 0.49 10.10 -1.86
C GLU A 170 -0.78 9.30 -2.26
N ARG A 171 -0.84 8.03 -1.87
CA ARG A 171 -1.96 7.13 -2.20
C ARG A 171 -2.81 6.84 -0.98
N ARG A 172 -4.11 6.69 -1.19
CA ARG A 172 -5.02 6.29 -0.10
C ARG A 172 -5.13 4.77 -0.07
N SER A 173 -4.40 4.13 0.83
CA SER A 173 -4.57 2.71 1.12
C SER A 173 -5.69 2.51 2.14
N GLU A 174 -6.58 1.56 1.87
CA GLU A 174 -7.68 1.16 2.74
C GLU A 174 -7.52 -0.31 3.11
N MET A 175 -7.31 -0.56 4.40
CA MET A 175 -7.18 -1.90 4.93
C MET A 175 -8.56 -2.54 5.07
N ILE A 176 -8.84 -3.63 4.36
CA ILE A 176 -10.14 -4.32 4.42
C ILE A 176 -10.09 -5.50 5.40
N PHE A 177 -8.98 -6.23 5.41
CA PHE A 177 -8.74 -7.34 6.34
C PHE A 177 -7.23 -7.48 6.58
N LYS A 178 -6.83 -7.71 7.83
CA LYS A 178 -5.45 -7.99 8.23
C LYS A 178 -5.46 -9.03 9.34
N GLU A 179 -4.59 -10.03 9.23
CA GLU A 179 -4.40 -11.03 10.29
C GLU A 179 -2.93 -11.45 10.38
N THR A 180 -2.38 -11.37 11.59
CA THR A 180 -0.98 -11.74 11.89
C THR A 180 -0.95 -13.18 12.40
N THR A 181 -1.28 -14.11 11.52
CA THR A 181 -1.21 -15.56 11.80
C THR A 181 -0.61 -16.32 10.63
N ALA A 182 0.11 -17.42 10.92
CA ALA A 182 0.73 -18.22 9.87
C ALA A 182 -0.36 -18.75 8.93
N GLY A 183 -0.12 -18.71 7.63
CA GLY A 183 -1.16 -18.99 6.66
C GLY A 183 -0.78 -18.71 5.22
N PHE A 184 -1.76 -18.80 4.34
CA PHE A 184 -1.60 -18.60 2.90
C PHE A 184 -2.93 -18.27 2.23
N THR A 185 -2.89 -17.77 1.00
CA THR A 185 -4.11 -17.56 0.20
C THR A 185 -4.34 -18.65 -0.84
N LEU A 186 -5.60 -18.97 -1.08
CA LEU A 186 -6.05 -19.85 -2.17
C LEU A 186 -6.94 -19.04 -3.12
N HIS A 187 -6.66 -19.13 -4.42
CA HIS A 187 -7.41 -18.43 -5.46
C HIS A 187 -8.13 -19.44 -6.35
N THR A 188 -9.46 -19.38 -6.39
CA THR A 188 -10.32 -20.36 -7.06
C THR A 188 -11.24 -19.68 -8.07
N PHE A 189 -11.09 -20.02 -9.35
CA PHE A 189 -12.02 -19.57 -10.40
C PHE A 189 -13.38 -20.26 -10.27
N SER A 190 -14.45 -19.55 -10.59
CA SER A 190 -15.74 -20.18 -10.89
C SER A 190 -15.65 -21.09 -12.12
N GLU A 191 -16.59 -22.03 -12.26
CA GLU A 191 -16.61 -22.98 -13.39
C GLU A 191 -16.65 -22.28 -14.76
N ASP A 192 -17.30 -21.13 -14.85
CA ASP A 192 -17.38 -20.29 -16.05
C ASP A 192 -16.25 -19.26 -16.18
N PHE A 193 -15.33 -19.21 -15.21
CA PHE A 193 -14.25 -18.23 -15.10
C PHE A 193 -14.72 -16.77 -15.10
N ALA A 194 -15.97 -16.50 -14.74
CA ALA A 194 -16.50 -15.14 -14.59
C ALA A 194 -16.04 -14.48 -13.29
N THR A 195 -15.75 -15.28 -12.25
CA THR A 195 -15.29 -14.79 -10.96
C THR A 195 -14.05 -15.53 -10.46
N LEU A 196 -13.31 -14.85 -9.58
CA LEU A 196 -12.16 -15.41 -8.86
C LEU A 196 -12.39 -15.16 -7.37
N ARG A 197 -12.52 -16.25 -6.60
CA ARG A 197 -12.61 -16.23 -5.14
C ARG A 197 -11.21 -16.31 -4.56
N THR A 198 -10.92 -15.47 -3.56
CA THR A 198 -9.72 -15.55 -2.74
C THR A 198 -10.11 -15.92 -1.32
N ASP A 199 -9.56 -17.01 -0.82
CA ASP A 199 -9.69 -17.47 0.56
C ASP A 199 -8.36 -17.29 1.30
N PHE A 200 -8.40 -16.72 2.49
CA PHE A 200 -7.27 -16.61 3.39
C PHE A 200 -7.35 -17.74 4.41
N TYR A 201 -6.38 -18.64 4.38
CA TYR A 201 -6.30 -19.78 5.28
C TYR A 201 -5.26 -19.52 6.36
N SER A 202 -5.59 -19.88 7.60
CA SER A 202 -4.59 -20.11 8.63
C SER A 202 -3.82 -21.41 8.35
N TYR A 203 -2.69 -21.58 9.02
CA TYR A 203 -1.87 -22.80 8.97
C TYR A 203 -2.62 -24.03 9.50
N THR A 204 -3.71 -23.86 10.25
CA THR A 204 -4.57 -24.95 10.73
C THR A 204 -5.67 -25.33 9.73
N GLY A 205 -5.82 -24.57 8.63
CA GLY A 205 -6.84 -24.78 7.59
C GLY A 205 -8.15 -24.04 7.85
N GLU A 206 -8.22 -23.15 8.83
CA GLU A 206 -9.37 -22.27 9.06
C GLU A 206 -9.42 -21.17 8.00
N VAL A 207 -10.60 -20.89 7.44
CA VAL A 207 -10.80 -19.73 6.56
C VAL A 207 -11.00 -18.49 7.43
N LEU A 208 -10.02 -17.60 7.41
CA LEU A 208 -9.99 -16.38 8.21
C LEU A 208 -10.77 -15.24 7.55
N HIS A 209 -10.67 -15.16 6.23
CA HIS A 209 -11.33 -14.15 5.39
C HIS A 209 -11.51 -14.69 3.98
N ASN A 210 -12.47 -14.15 3.24
CA ASN A 210 -12.59 -14.40 1.81
C ASN A 210 -13.28 -13.24 1.10
N PHE A 211 -13.00 -13.12 -0.20
CA PHE A 211 -13.73 -12.21 -1.09
C PHE A 211 -13.77 -12.78 -2.50
N THR A 212 -14.59 -12.20 -3.37
CA THR A 212 -14.72 -12.63 -4.76
C THR A 212 -14.73 -11.42 -5.68
N ILE A 213 -13.91 -11.46 -6.73
CA ILE A 213 -13.86 -10.46 -7.78
C ILE A 213 -14.51 -10.99 -9.06
N SER A 214 -15.00 -10.09 -9.89
CA SER A 214 -15.57 -10.40 -11.21
C SER A 214 -14.65 -9.90 -12.30
N LYS A 215 -14.48 -10.70 -13.35
CA LYS A 215 -13.61 -10.36 -14.48
C LYS A 215 -13.96 -9.00 -15.09
N GLY A 216 -12.97 -8.14 -15.27
CA GLY A 216 -13.14 -6.86 -15.97
C GLY A 216 -14.05 -5.85 -15.26
N LYS A 217 -14.43 -6.08 -14.00
CA LYS A 217 -15.06 -5.08 -13.13
C LYS A 217 -14.08 -4.75 -12.00
N PRO A 218 -13.90 -3.47 -11.64
CA PRO A 218 -13.16 -3.14 -10.43
C PRO A 218 -13.79 -3.83 -9.22
N SER A 219 -12.95 -4.24 -8.27
CA SER A 219 -13.36 -4.93 -7.03
C SER A 219 -14.47 -4.12 -6.32
N PRO A 220 -15.46 -4.77 -5.67
CA PRO A 220 -16.49 -4.03 -4.95
C PRO A 220 -15.87 -3.15 -3.87
N ALA A 221 -16.26 -1.87 -3.83
CA ALA A 221 -15.91 -0.99 -2.72
C ALA A 221 -16.40 -1.60 -1.39
N PRO A 222 -15.67 -1.41 -0.28
CA PRO A 222 -16.12 -1.85 1.04
C PRO A 222 -17.47 -1.21 1.40
N PRO A 223 -18.27 -1.87 2.27
CA PRO A 223 -19.56 -1.33 2.68
C PRO A 223 -19.41 0.07 3.29
N PRO A 224 -20.33 1.00 3.04
CA PRO A 224 -20.21 2.36 3.55
C PRO A 224 -20.15 2.32 5.08
N GLY A 225 -19.07 2.86 5.64
CA GLY A 225 -19.00 3.22 7.06
C GLY A 225 -20.10 4.24 7.42
N PRO A 226 -20.39 4.42 8.72
CA PRO A 226 -21.43 5.36 9.16
C PRO A 226 -21.16 6.75 8.58
N GLY A 227 -22.19 7.32 7.94
CA GLY A 227 -22.06 8.54 7.14
C GLY A 227 -21.53 9.75 7.91
N PRO A 228 -20.89 10.71 7.22
CA PRO A 228 -20.24 11.85 7.86
C PRO A 228 -21.25 12.76 8.55
N ALA A 229 -20.88 13.24 9.74
CA ALA A 229 -21.58 14.34 10.40
C ALA A 229 -21.39 15.64 9.58
N PRO A 230 -22.35 16.59 9.59
CA PRO A 230 -22.24 17.80 8.80
C PRO A 230 -21.09 18.69 9.31
N GLY A 231 -20.11 18.99 8.46
CA GLY A 231 -19.10 20.02 8.74
C GLY A 231 -19.68 21.43 8.68
N PRO A 232 -19.21 22.39 9.51
CA PRO A 232 -19.70 23.77 9.48
C PRO A 232 -19.19 24.52 8.24
N PRO A 233 -19.92 25.55 7.77
CA PRO A 233 -19.72 26.09 6.43
C PRO A 233 -18.55 27.07 6.30
N ALA A 234 -17.96 26.99 5.10
CA ALA A 234 -17.08 27.89 4.36
C ALA A 234 -16.91 29.35 4.85
N LYS A 235 -15.74 29.62 5.44
CA LYS A 235 -15.06 30.93 5.43
C LYS A 235 -13.53 30.77 5.46
N CYS A 236 -13.05 29.81 6.25
CA CYS A 236 -11.62 29.56 6.42
C CYS A 236 -11.09 28.33 5.67
N GLY A 237 -11.93 27.59 4.95
CA GLY A 237 -11.53 26.44 4.14
C GLY A 237 -11.48 25.10 4.91
N GLY A 238 -11.28 25.12 6.22
CA GLY A 238 -11.32 23.93 7.06
C GLY A 238 -10.07 23.06 6.93
N ALA A 239 -10.22 21.75 7.14
CA ALA A 239 -9.12 20.80 7.07
C ALA A 239 -8.46 20.78 5.68
N GLY A 240 -7.13 20.77 5.64
CA GLY A 240 -6.31 20.83 4.43
C GLY A 240 -6.18 22.23 3.82
N ALA A 241 -6.90 23.24 4.32
CA ALA A 241 -6.82 24.58 3.75
C ALA A 241 -5.53 25.31 4.17
N TRP A 242 -4.78 25.79 3.18
CA TRP A 242 -3.61 26.67 3.31
C TRP A 242 -3.37 27.42 1.98
N PRO A 243 -2.94 28.71 1.98
CA PRO A 243 -2.73 29.59 3.13
C PRO A 243 -4.04 30.11 3.73
N CYS A 244 -4.01 30.52 5.01
CA CYS A 244 -5.21 31.03 5.68
C CYS A 244 -5.67 32.36 5.09
N ALA A 245 -6.98 32.45 4.84
CA ALA A 245 -7.63 33.72 4.55
C ALA A 245 -7.54 34.66 5.77
N SER A 246 -7.60 35.96 5.51
CA SER A 246 -7.55 36.99 6.57
C SER A 246 -8.62 36.75 7.63
N GLY A 247 -8.21 36.69 8.90
CA GLY A 247 -9.09 36.41 10.04
C GLY A 247 -9.31 34.92 10.34
N CYS A 248 -8.56 34.03 9.68
CA CYS A 248 -8.52 32.60 9.97
C CYS A 248 -7.19 32.22 10.61
N THR A 249 -7.22 31.20 11.46
CA THR A 249 -6.05 30.66 12.15
C THR A 249 -5.77 29.26 11.65
N TYR A 250 -4.49 28.95 11.45
CA TYR A 250 -4.08 27.60 11.11
C TYR A 250 -4.05 26.74 12.37
N VAL A 251 -4.89 25.71 12.42
CA VAL A 251 -4.87 24.69 13.47
C VAL A 251 -3.94 23.58 13.01
N HIS A 252 -2.90 23.31 13.80
CA HIS A 252 -1.94 22.26 13.52
C HIS A 252 -2.46 20.88 13.95
N LYS A 253 -1.90 19.82 13.36
CA LYS A 253 -2.30 18.42 13.62
C LYS A 253 -2.28 18.06 15.11
N ALA A 254 -1.28 18.56 15.84
CA ALA A 254 -1.13 18.36 17.28
C ALA A 254 -2.31 18.90 18.12
N SER A 255 -3.11 19.80 17.56
CA SER A 255 -4.22 20.47 18.24
C SER A 255 -5.59 20.07 17.70
N GLU A 256 -5.67 19.18 16.70
CA GLU A 256 -6.94 18.66 16.14
C GLU A 256 -7.91 18.20 17.23
N ARG A 257 -7.42 17.37 18.16
CA ARG A 257 -8.23 16.87 19.29
C ARG A 257 -8.66 17.99 20.26
N LYS A 258 -7.82 19.01 20.47
CA LYS A 258 -8.13 20.12 21.40
C LYS A 258 -9.04 21.17 20.78
N CYS A 259 -8.95 21.36 19.48
CA CYS A 259 -9.77 22.26 18.68
C CYS A 259 -11.03 21.57 18.14
N SER A 260 -11.21 20.27 18.40
CA SER A 260 -12.33 19.45 17.92
C SER A 260 -12.54 19.55 16.40
N VAL A 261 -11.44 19.52 15.63
CA VAL A 261 -11.46 19.55 14.17
C VAL A 261 -10.91 18.25 13.59
N GLU A 262 -11.45 17.83 12.45
CA GLU A 262 -11.03 16.62 11.73
C GLU A 262 -9.98 17.00 10.69
N GLY A 263 -8.71 17.04 11.10
CA GLY A 263 -7.60 17.44 10.25
C GLY A 263 -7.13 18.89 10.49
N HIS A 264 -5.85 19.11 10.22
CA HIS A 264 -5.19 20.41 10.32
C HIS A 264 -5.48 21.29 9.09
N GLY A 265 -5.52 22.60 9.27
CA GLY A 265 -5.94 23.52 8.21
C GLY A 265 -6.38 24.87 8.77
N CYS A 266 -7.02 25.69 7.96
CA CYS A 266 -7.43 27.04 8.35
C CYS A 266 -8.87 27.05 8.88
N PHE A 267 -9.05 27.55 10.09
CA PHE A 267 -10.33 27.58 10.79
C PHE A 267 -10.64 28.96 11.38
N ASP A 268 -11.93 29.26 11.56
CA ASP A 268 -12.37 30.49 12.23
C ASP A 268 -12.36 30.23 13.73
N CYS A 269 -11.51 30.92 14.49
CA CYS A 269 -11.41 30.73 15.94
C CYS A 269 -12.74 31.00 16.68
N SER A 270 -13.65 31.80 16.12
CA SER A 270 -14.98 32.01 16.69
C SER A 270 -15.88 30.77 16.57
N ALA A 271 -15.54 29.84 15.68
CA ALA A 271 -16.23 28.56 15.49
C ALA A 271 -15.53 27.38 16.19
N LEU A 272 -14.41 27.62 16.89
CA LEU A 272 -13.64 26.61 17.60
C LEU A 272 -13.87 26.67 19.11
N PRO A 273 -13.68 25.54 19.83
CA PRO A 273 -13.85 25.51 21.27
C PRO A 273 -12.82 26.42 21.98
N PRO A 274 -13.16 27.05 23.11
CA PRO A 274 -12.29 27.97 23.85
C PRO A 274 -10.95 27.39 24.31
N GLY A 275 -10.81 26.06 24.31
CA GLY A 275 -9.59 25.34 24.66
C GLY A 275 -8.63 25.10 23.49
N CYS A 276 -8.95 25.59 22.28
CA CYS A 276 -8.08 25.50 21.12
C CYS A 276 -6.82 26.38 21.31
N PRO A 277 -5.62 25.80 21.43
CA PRO A 277 -4.40 26.53 21.77
C PRO A 277 -4.07 27.69 20.81
N GLU A 278 -4.36 27.49 19.52
CA GLU A 278 -4.05 28.42 18.43
C GLU A 278 -5.01 29.62 18.41
N CYS A 279 -6.11 29.55 19.15
CA CYS A 279 -7.12 30.60 19.23
C CYS A 279 -7.04 31.47 20.50
N GLY A 280 -6.01 31.24 21.34
CA GLY A 280 -5.71 32.09 22.48
C GLY A 280 -5.15 33.44 22.03
N GLY A 281 -6.03 34.41 21.78
CA GLY A 281 -5.70 35.67 21.11
C GLY A 281 -4.55 36.48 21.72
N SER A 282 -3.75 37.08 20.85
CA SER A 282 -3.02 38.32 21.14
C SER A 282 -4.03 39.46 21.23
N THR A 283 -4.40 39.84 22.46
CA THR A 283 -4.70 41.24 22.80
C THR A 283 -3.62 41.74 23.74
N ALA A 284 -2.43 41.98 23.21
CA ALA A 284 -1.51 42.94 23.82
C ALA A 284 -1.91 44.32 23.30
N GLU A 285 -2.61 45.09 24.13
CA GLU A 285 -2.77 46.53 23.92
C GLU A 285 -1.39 47.16 23.79
N ILE A 286 -1.10 47.75 22.63
CA ILE A 286 -0.04 48.75 22.51
C ILE A 286 -0.59 50.01 23.19
N THR A 287 -0.19 50.23 24.43
CA THR A 287 -0.27 51.55 25.05
C THR A 287 0.98 52.33 24.61
N VAL A 288 0.73 53.51 24.03
CA VAL A 288 1.73 54.52 23.63
C VAL A 288 2.39 55.13 24.86
#